data_AF-A0A6B2G7U8-F1
#
_entry.id   AF-A0A6B2G7U8-F1
#
_cell.length_a   1.000
_cell.length_b   1.000
_cell.length_c   1.000
_cell.angle_alpha   90.00
_cell.angle_beta   90.00
_cell.angle_gamma   90.00
#
_symmetry.space_group_name_H-M   'P 1'
#
loop_
_entity.id
_entity.type
_entity.pdbx_description
1 polymer ?
#
loop_
_entity_poly.entity_id
_entity_poly.type
_entity_poly.pdbx_seq_one_letter_code
_entity_poly.pdbx_strand_id
1 'polypeptide(L)'
;MSLTILGCHSATPRTFASPTSQFLSINNEHFLIDCGEGTQVQLRKHKVKFTKISRIFISHLHGDHLYGLIGLISTFSLYQRQAELHIYGPKGIEQIITLQLQLGKSVLSYHLIFHELTSKKSVLIFENDKVSVFTIPLKHRVYTNGYLFKEKIGERKLIMEQVGRIAEIDICDYQNLKDGKDFLMEDGSLIKNESLTSNPLPP
;
A
#
# COMPACT_ATOMS: atom_id res chain seq x y z
N MET A 1 5.92 9.82 4.32
CA MET A 1 5.32 8.59 4.91
C MET A 1 4.59 8.89 6.23
N SER A 2 3.51 8.18 6.54
CA SER A 2 2.87 8.18 7.89
C SER A 2 2.38 6.78 8.30
N LEU A 3 2.52 6.46 9.59
CA LEU A 3 2.06 5.21 10.19
C LEU A 3 1.07 5.51 11.31
N THR A 4 -0.09 4.87 11.29
CA THR A 4 -1.11 4.96 12.34
C THR A 4 -1.24 3.58 12.99
N ILE A 5 -0.96 3.50 14.28
CA ILE A 5 -1.13 2.27 15.07
C ILE A 5 -2.61 2.19 15.47
N LEU A 6 -3.32 1.20 14.94
CA LEU A 6 -4.75 0.99 15.22
C LEU A 6 -4.94 0.00 16.38
N GLY A 7 -4.01 -0.94 16.51
CA GLY A 7 -3.89 -1.85 17.64
C GLY A 7 -2.51 -2.51 17.70
N CYS A 8 -2.08 -2.85 18.92
CA CYS A 8 -0.75 -3.35 19.22
C CYS A 8 -0.73 -4.38 20.36
N HIS A 9 -1.89 -4.88 20.78
CA HIS A 9 -1.98 -5.88 21.84
C HIS A 9 -2.06 -7.30 21.27
N SER A 10 -1.50 -8.24 22.02
CA SER A 10 -1.43 -9.66 21.67
C SER A 10 -2.63 -10.44 22.20
N ALA A 11 -3.03 -11.46 21.44
CA ALA A 11 -3.92 -12.57 21.78
C ALA A 11 -5.37 -12.24 22.20
N THR A 12 -5.60 -11.32 23.13
CA THR A 12 -6.93 -11.00 23.66
C THR A 12 -7.20 -9.50 23.67
N PRO A 13 -8.39 -9.06 23.19
CA PRO A 13 -8.79 -7.67 23.30
C PRO A 13 -8.97 -7.27 24.77
N ARG A 14 -8.58 -6.04 25.12
CA ARG A 14 -8.92 -5.41 26.39
C ARG A 14 -9.78 -4.18 26.12
N THR A 15 -10.48 -3.68 27.15
CA THR A 15 -11.38 -2.52 27.04
C THR A 15 -10.75 -1.31 26.34
N PHE A 16 -9.44 -1.12 26.53
CA PHE A 16 -8.67 -0.01 25.93
C PHE A 16 -7.52 -0.48 25.03
N ALA A 17 -7.53 -1.75 24.62
CA ALA A 17 -6.48 -2.30 23.80
C ALA A 17 -7.03 -3.22 22.71
N SER A 18 -6.73 -2.87 21.46
CA SER A 18 -7.17 -3.64 20.30
C SER A 18 -6.08 -4.59 19.79
N PRO A 19 -6.47 -5.74 19.23
CA PRO A 19 -5.57 -6.63 18.51
C PRO A 19 -4.79 -5.94 17.40
N THR A 20 -3.73 -6.59 16.94
CA THR A 20 -2.75 -6.04 16.00
C THR A 20 -3.40 -5.54 14.71
N SER A 21 -3.17 -4.26 14.41
CA SER A 21 -3.45 -3.65 13.10
C SER A 21 -2.72 -2.31 12.98
N GLN A 22 -2.15 -2.03 11.81
CA GLN A 22 -1.54 -0.74 11.49
C GLN A 22 -1.96 -0.26 10.10
N PHE A 23 -2.18 1.05 9.97
CA PHE A 23 -2.42 1.70 8.68
C PHE A 23 -1.19 2.49 8.27
N LEU A 24 -0.67 2.22 7.07
CA LEU A 24 0.53 2.84 6.52
C LEU A 24 0.17 3.62 5.25
N SER A 25 0.64 4.86 5.18
CA SER A 25 0.47 5.74 4.02
C SER A 25 1.81 6.21 3.48
N ILE A 26 2.12 5.87 2.23
CA ILE A 26 3.35 6.28 1.53
C ILE A 26 2.95 6.83 0.15
N ASN A 27 3.27 8.10 -0.15
CA ASN A 27 2.98 8.72 -1.45
C ASN A 27 1.54 8.51 -1.98
N ASN A 28 0.57 8.62 -1.07
CA ASN A 28 -0.88 8.41 -1.29
C ASN A 28 -1.26 6.97 -1.68
N GLU A 29 -0.34 6.01 -1.52
CA GLU A 29 -0.67 4.58 -1.37
C GLU A 29 -1.07 4.29 0.07
N HIS A 30 -2.07 3.44 0.24
CA HIS A 30 -2.67 3.14 1.54
C HIS A 30 -2.69 1.63 1.78
N PHE A 31 -1.97 1.21 2.80
CA PHE A 31 -1.77 -0.18 3.16
C PHE A 31 -2.33 -0.45 4.56
N LEU A 32 -2.83 -1.66 4.75
CA LEU A 32 -3.16 -2.19 6.07
C LEU A 32 -2.22 -3.35 6.38
N ILE A 33 -1.59 -3.33 7.56
CA ILE A 33 -0.72 -4.39 8.06
C ILE A 33 -1.41 -5.04 9.25
N ASP A 34 -1.72 -6.32 9.10
CA ASP A 34 -2.62 -7.09 9.95
C ASP A 34 -4.03 -6.47 10.07
N CYS A 35 -5.00 -7.30 10.44
CA CYS A 35 -6.39 -6.92 10.58
C CYS A 35 -7.05 -7.73 11.69
N GLY A 36 -6.56 -7.55 12.93
CA GLY A 36 -7.17 -8.14 14.11
C GLY A 36 -8.62 -7.68 14.34
N GLU A 37 -9.32 -8.36 15.25
CA GLU A 37 -10.72 -8.05 15.54
C GLU A 37 -10.93 -6.57 15.91
N GLY A 38 -11.99 -5.95 15.39
CA GLY A 38 -12.31 -4.54 15.67
C GLY A 38 -11.53 -3.50 14.87
N THR A 39 -10.63 -3.91 13.96
CA THR A 39 -9.83 -3.00 13.11
C THR A 39 -10.70 -1.95 12.40
N GLN A 40 -11.87 -2.32 11.87
CA GLN A 40 -12.79 -1.38 11.21
C GLN A 40 -13.27 -0.24 12.12
N VAL A 41 -13.44 -0.50 13.42
CA VAL A 41 -13.82 0.51 14.41
C VAL A 41 -12.64 1.43 14.68
N GLN A 42 -11.43 0.88 14.79
CA GLN A 42 -10.21 1.67 15.00
C GLN A 42 -9.90 2.59 13.82
N LEU A 43 -10.10 2.12 12.58
CA LEU A 43 -9.99 2.94 11.38
C LEU A 43 -10.91 4.17 11.44
N ARG A 44 -12.16 3.99 11.89
CA ARG A 44 -13.11 5.10 12.06
C ARG A 44 -12.71 6.05 13.18
N LYS A 45 -12.30 5.53 14.34
CA LYS A 45 -11.83 6.35 15.48
C LYS A 45 -10.67 7.27 15.10
N HIS A 46 -9.73 6.75 14.32
CA HIS A 46 -8.57 7.50 13.82
C HIS A 46 -8.86 8.35 12.58
N LYS A 47 -10.12 8.43 12.13
CA LYS A 47 -10.55 9.19 10.93
C LYS A 47 -9.75 8.81 9.67
N VAL A 48 -9.31 7.56 9.58
CA VAL A 48 -8.59 7.04 8.41
C VAL A 48 -9.58 6.88 7.26
N LYS A 49 -9.20 7.34 6.07
CA LYS A 49 -9.95 7.13 4.82
C LYS A 49 -9.80 5.68 4.35
N PHE A 50 -10.32 4.74 5.12
CA PHE A 50 -10.09 3.30 4.93
C PHE A 50 -10.60 2.77 3.59
N THR A 51 -11.55 3.44 2.94
CA THR A 51 -12.00 3.10 1.57
C THR A 51 -10.89 3.18 0.53
N LYS A 52 -9.80 3.93 0.80
CA LYS A 52 -8.64 4.00 -0.07
C LYS A 52 -7.64 2.86 0.10
N ILE A 53 -7.81 1.99 1.10
CA ILE A 53 -6.94 0.83 1.28
C ILE A 53 -7.07 -0.05 0.03
N SER A 54 -5.95 -0.31 -0.63
CA SER A 54 -5.89 -1.14 -1.83
C SER A 54 -5.23 -2.49 -1.58
N ARG A 55 -4.39 -2.58 -0.53
CA ARG A 55 -3.64 -3.79 -0.20
C ARG A 55 -3.59 -4.02 1.31
N ILE A 56 -3.78 -5.27 1.70
CA ILE A 56 -3.72 -5.74 3.08
C ILE A 56 -2.62 -6.80 3.18
N PHE A 57 -1.76 -6.69 4.19
CA PHE A 57 -0.65 -7.59 4.44
C PHE A 57 -0.85 -8.27 5.80
N ILE A 58 -1.12 -9.58 5.80
CA ILE A 58 -1.31 -10.37 7.00
C ILE A 58 0.00 -11.08 7.32
N SER A 59 0.57 -10.83 8.49
CA SER A 59 1.85 -11.41 8.91
C SER A 59 1.76 -12.91 9.11
N HIS A 60 0.70 -13.38 9.76
CA HIS A 60 0.40 -14.79 10.02
C HIS A 60 -1.09 -15.02 10.34
N LEU A 61 -1.54 -16.29 10.34
CA LEU A 61 -2.96 -16.65 10.44
C LEU A 61 -3.50 -16.81 11.89
N HIS A 62 -2.86 -16.19 12.89
CA HIS A 62 -3.47 -16.14 14.22
C HIS A 62 -4.63 -15.13 14.26
N GLY A 63 -5.61 -15.39 15.13
CA GLY A 63 -6.87 -14.65 15.14
C GLY A 63 -6.73 -13.16 15.47
N ASP A 64 -5.80 -12.81 16.35
CA ASP A 64 -5.47 -11.44 16.74
C ASP A 64 -4.81 -10.61 15.62
N HIS A 65 -4.47 -11.24 14.49
CA HIS A 65 -3.96 -10.58 13.28
C HIS A 65 -4.93 -10.69 12.08
N LEU A 66 -5.98 -11.53 12.15
CA LEU A 66 -6.79 -11.90 10.98
C LEU A 66 -8.30 -11.70 11.17
N TYR A 67 -8.85 -11.88 12.36
CA TYR A 67 -10.30 -12.04 12.54
C TYR A 67 -11.13 -10.79 12.22
N GLY A 68 -10.53 -9.61 12.17
CA GLY A 68 -11.21 -8.40 11.71
C GLY A 68 -11.37 -8.32 10.18
N LEU A 69 -10.62 -9.13 9.42
CA LEU A 69 -10.51 -9.01 7.96
C LEU A 69 -11.85 -9.22 7.25
N ILE A 70 -12.62 -10.25 7.64
CA ILE A 70 -13.92 -10.54 7.01
C ILE A 70 -14.93 -9.41 7.18
N GLY A 71 -14.97 -8.79 8.37
CA GLY A 71 -15.85 -7.67 8.66
C GLY A 71 -15.47 -6.44 7.85
N LEU A 72 -14.17 -6.18 7.69
CA LEU A 72 -13.66 -5.10 6.85
C LEU A 72 -13.99 -5.32 5.37
N ILE A 73 -13.78 -6.54 4.85
CA ILE A 73 -14.13 -6.93 3.47
C ILE A 73 -15.63 -6.70 3.21
N SER A 74 -16.47 -7.16 4.13
CA SER A 74 -17.93 -7.01 4.03
C SER A 74 -18.33 -5.53 4.08
N THR A 75 -17.69 -4.75 4.96
CA THR A 75 -17.88 -3.29 5.03
C THR A 75 -17.52 -2.61 3.71
N PHE A 76 -16.41 -2.95 3.06
CA PHE A 76 -16.09 -2.38 1.75
C PHE A 76 -17.18 -2.65 0.70
N SER A 77 -17.79 -3.84 0.72
CA SER A 77 -18.89 -4.18 -0.19
C SER A 77 -20.12 -3.30 0.06
N LEU A 78 -20.46 -3.06 1.33
CA LEU A 78 -21.56 -2.16 1.72
C LEU A 78 -21.32 -0.71 1.30
N TYR A 79 -20.06 -0.29 1.20
CA TYR A 79 -19.65 1.00 0.63
C TYR A 79 -19.55 0.99 -0.90
N GLN A 80 -20.06 -0.05 -1.56
CA GLN A 80 -20.12 -0.19 -3.02
C GLN A 80 -18.74 -0.07 -3.69
N ARG A 81 -17.68 -0.50 -3.00
CA ARG A 81 -16.34 -0.57 -3.58
C ARG A 81 -16.40 -1.36 -4.89
N GLN A 82 -15.79 -0.82 -5.94
CA GLN A 82 -15.60 -1.51 -7.24
C GLN A 82 -14.14 -1.91 -7.46
N ALA A 83 -13.20 -1.15 -6.90
CA ALA A 83 -11.78 -1.42 -7.04
C ALA A 83 -11.38 -2.75 -6.39
N GLU A 84 -10.43 -3.45 -7.00
CA GLU A 84 -9.89 -4.71 -6.47
C GLU A 84 -9.22 -4.49 -5.10
N LEU A 85 -9.23 -5.52 -4.26
CA LEU A 85 -8.51 -5.54 -3.00
C LEU A 85 -7.51 -6.70 -3.01
N HIS A 86 -6.22 -6.36 -2.89
CA HIS A 86 -5.17 -7.36 -2.83
C HIS A 86 -4.88 -7.74 -1.37
N ILE A 87 -4.82 -9.04 -1.10
CA ILE A 87 -4.55 -9.57 0.23
C ILE A 87 -3.32 -10.46 0.15
N TYR A 88 -2.23 -10.03 0.79
CA TYR A 88 -0.99 -10.77 0.92
C TYR A 88 -0.96 -11.45 2.29
N GLY A 89 -0.71 -12.75 2.34
CA GLY A 89 -0.66 -13.47 3.61
C GLY A 89 -0.23 -14.91 3.43
N PRO A 90 -0.03 -15.66 4.52
CA PRO A 90 0.33 -17.07 4.44
C PRO A 90 -0.68 -17.90 3.64
N LYS A 91 -0.20 -18.99 3.03
CA LYS A 91 -1.05 -20.05 2.50
C LYS A 91 -2.14 -20.46 3.50
N GLY A 92 -3.38 -20.52 3.03
CA GLY A 92 -4.59 -20.77 3.82
C GLY A 92 -5.48 -19.53 3.99
N ILE A 93 -4.96 -18.32 3.77
CA ILE A 93 -5.74 -17.08 3.92
C ILE A 93 -6.93 -17.02 2.96
N GLU A 94 -6.75 -17.45 1.71
CA GLU A 94 -7.81 -17.48 0.71
C GLU A 94 -8.92 -18.44 1.13
N GLN A 95 -8.55 -19.64 1.60
CA GLN A 95 -9.50 -20.65 2.05
C GLN A 95 -10.32 -20.15 3.24
N ILE A 96 -9.67 -19.51 4.23
CA ILE A 96 -10.32 -18.98 5.43
C ILE A 96 -11.37 -17.92 5.05
N ILE A 97 -11.01 -16.96 4.19
CA ILE A 97 -11.92 -15.88 3.80
C ILE A 97 -13.03 -16.38 2.89
N THR A 98 -12.70 -17.23 1.93
CA THR A 98 -13.69 -17.81 1.00
C THR A 98 -14.73 -18.63 1.74
N LEU A 99 -14.32 -19.47 2.71
CA LEU A 99 -15.25 -20.24 3.53
C LEU A 99 -16.22 -19.35 4.32
N GLN A 100 -15.73 -18.28 4.93
CA GLN A 100 -16.55 -17.33 5.68
C GLN A 100 -17.56 -16.61 4.78
N LEU A 101 -17.14 -16.18 3.59
CA LEU A 101 -18.04 -15.55 2.62
C LEU A 101 -19.11 -16.52 2.11
N GLN A 102 -18.72 -17.76 1.79
CA GLN A 102 -19.63 -18.80 1.31
C GLN A 102 -20.70 -19.15 2.36
N LEU A 103 -20.28 -19.46 3.59
CA LEU A 103 -21.23 -19.82 4.67
C LEU A 103 -22.07 -18.63 5.12
N GLY A 104 -21.49 -17.42 5.08
CA GLY A 104 -22.20 -16.17 5.34
C GLY A 104 -23.10 -15.70 4.20
N LYS A 105 -23.17 -16.45 3.08
CA LYS A 105 -23.93 -16.07 1.86
C LYS A 105 -23.65 -14.64 1.40
N SER A 106 -22.41 -14.21 1.55
CA SER A 106 -21.98 -12.84 1.27
C SER A 106 -21.53 -12.72 -0.19
N VAL A 107 -22.13 -11.78 -0.92
CA VAL A 107 -21.74 -11.44 -2.29
C VAL A 107 -21.01 -10.09 -2.25
N LEU A 108 -19.80 -10.05 -2.81
CA LEU A 108 -18.98 -8.85 -2.86
C LEU A 108 -19.23 -8.08 -4.16
N SER A 109 -19.20 -6.75 -4.07
CA SER A 109 -19.29 -5.84 -5.22
C SER A 109 -17.95 -5.60 -5.94
N TYR A 110 -16.87 -6.26 -5.50
CA TYR A 110 -15.52 -6.12 -6.02
C TYR A 110 -14.75 -7.44 -5.90
N HIS A 111 -13.62 -7.52 -6.61
CA HIS A 111 -12.77 -8.70 -6.63
C HIS A 111 -11.74 -8.69 -5.48
N LEU A 112 -11.59 -9.85 -4.85
CA LEU A 112 -10.50 -10.14 -3.93
C LEU A 112 -9.40 -10.87 -4.68
N ILE A 113 -8.16 -10.39 -4.57
CA ILE A 113 -6.99 -11.02 -5.18
C ILE A 113 -6.07 -11.47 -4.04
N PHE A 114 -5.95 -12.78 -3.86
CA PHE A 114 -5.10 -13.37 -2.84
C PHE A 114 -3.68 -13.65 -3.37
N HIS A 115 -2.69 -13.31 -2.56
CA HIS A 115 -1.27 -13.54 -2.81
C HIS A 115 -0.74 -14.42 -1.68
N GLU A 116 -0.87 -15.73 -1.82
CA GLU A 116 -0.47 -16.70 -0.79
C GLU A 116 1.05 -16.88 -0.72
N LEU A 117 1.61 -16.60 0.46
CA LEU A 117 3.03 -16.62 0.73
C LEU A 117 3.44 -17.94 1.39
N THR A 118 4.52 -18.53 0.88
CA THR A 118 5.09 -19.79 1.40
C THR A 118 6.61 -19.78 1.50
N SER A 119 7.29 -18.83 0.84
CA SER A 119 8.76 -18.73 0.83
C SER A 119 9.31 -18.46 2.23
N LYS A 120 10.38 -19.18 2.60
CA LYS A 120 11.17 -18.92 3.82
C LYS A 120 12.33 -17.95 3.59
N LYS A 121 12.42 -17.34 2.41
CA LYS A 121 13.39 -16.30 2.06
C LYS A 121 12.67 -14.98 1.82
N SER A 122 13.38 -13.88 2.02
CA SER A 122 12.88 -12.55 1.64
C SER A 122 12.61 -12.52 0.14
N VAL A 123 11.42 -12.07 -0.24
CA VAL A 123 10.97 -11.94 -1.64
C VAL A 123 10.26 -10.62 -1.83
N LEU A 124 10.43 -10.02 -3.02
CA LEU A 124 9.62 -8.88 -3.45
C LEU A 124 8.20 -9.38 -3.76
N ILE A 125 7.20 -8.83 -3.08
CA ILE A 125 5.80 -9.24 -3.23
C ILE A 125 4.92 -8.18 -3.89
N PHE A 126 5.35 -6.93 -3.85
CA PHE A 126 4.65 -5.82 -4.49
C PHE A 126 5.63 -4.73 -4.88
N GLU A 127 5.43 -4.16 -6.07
CA GLU A 127 6.20 -3.03 -6.56
C GLU A 127 5.32 -2.16 -7.47
N ASN A 128 5.43 -0.85 -7.31
CA ASN A 128 5.01 0.15 -8.28
C ASN A 128 6.07 1.27 -8.36
N ASP A 129 5.76 2.38 -9.01
CA ASP A 129 6.71 3.50 -9.18
C ASP A 129 7.04 4.22 -7.86
N LYS A 130 6.25 4.00 -6.80
CA LYS A 130 6.35 4.72 -5.52
C LYS A 130 6.86 3.88 -4.37
N VAL A 131 6.57 2.58 -4.35
CA VAL A 131 6.81 1.70 -3.21
C VAL A 131 7.20 0.30 -3.70
N SER A 132 8.15 -0.32 -3.01
CA SER A 132 8.43 -1.75 -3.09
C SER A 132 8.22 -2.39 -1.72
N VAL A 133 7.70 -3.63 -1.69
CA VAL A 133 7.41 -4.37 -0.47
C VAL A 133 8.06 -5.74 -0.52
N PHE A 134 8.92 -6.01 0.46
CA PHE A 134 9.61 -7.28 0.62
C PHE A 134 9.12 -8.01 1.86
N THR A 135 9.09 -9.34 1.82
CA THR A 135 8.89 -10.15 3.03
C THR A 135 10.15 -10.18 3.87
N ILE A 136 9.98 -10.27 5.18
CA ILE A 136 11.03 -10.59 6.14
C ILE A 136 10.60 -11.86 6.87
N PRO A 137 11.12 -13.06 6.52
CA PRO A 137 10.77 -14.29 7.22
C PRO A 137 11.13 -14.21 8.71
N LEU A 138 10.19 -14.55 9.59
CA LEU A 138 10.37 -14.47 11.04
C LEU A 138 10.36 -15.86 11.69
N LYS A 139 11.01 -15.97 12.85
CA LYS A 139 10.97 -17.17 13.69
C LYS A 139 9.74 -17.11 14.59
N HIS A 140 8.69 -17.84 14.21
CA HIS A 140 7.45 -17.95 14.96
C HIS A 140 6.89 -19.39 14.88
N ARG A 141 5.86 -19.72 15.69
CA ARG A 141 5.30 -21.09 15.75
C ARG A 141 4.67 -21.54 14.42
N VAL A 142 4.11 -20.59 13.67
CA VAL A 142 3.53 -20.80 12.34
C VAL A 142 4.31 -20.00 11.31
N TYR A 143 4.01 -20.20 10.02
CA TYR A 143 4.58 -19.36 8.97
C TYR A 143 4.25 -17.89 9.22
N THR A 144 5.29 -17.06 9.31
CA THR A 144 5.15 -15.64 9.66
C THR A 144 6.15 -14.80 8.87
N ASN A 145 5.67 -13.69 8.30
CA ASN A 145 6.50 -12.67 7.68
C ASN A 145 6.26 -11.32 8.35
N GLY A 146 7.35 -10.57 8.56
CA GLY A 146 7.31 -9.11 8.58
C GLY A 146 7.32 -8.57 7.15
N TYR A 147 7.12 -7.26 7.01
CA TYR A 147 7.07 -6.58 5.72
C TYR A 147 7.97 -5.35 5.73
N LEU A 148 8.89 -5.26 4.76
CA LEU A 148 9.72 -4.08 4.52
C LEU A 148 9.09 -3.25 3.42
N PHE A 149 8.53 -2.10 3.78
CA PHE A 149 8.06 -1.09 2.83
C PHE A 149 9.20 -0.13 2.55
N LYS A 150 9.64 -0.07 1.28
CA LYS A 150 10.69 0.84 0.83
C LYS A 150 10.08 1.86 -0.13
N GLU A 151 10.12 3.12 0.28
CA GLU A 151 9.76 4.26 -0.56
C GLU A 151 10.76 4.38 -1.71
N LYS A 152 10.25 4.60 -2.93
CA LYS A 152 11.05 4.89 -4.11
C LYS A 152 11.18 6.39 -4.29
N ILE A 153 12.31 6.80 -4.84
CA ILE A 153 12.55 8.18 -5.24
C ILE A 153 11.51 8.53 -6.32
N GLY A 154 10.73 9.59 -6.08
CA GLY A 154 9.75 10.07 -7.04
C GLY A 154 10.37 10.79 -8.24
N GLU A 155 9.52 11.24 -9.16
CA GLU A 155 9.94 12.06 -10.29
C GLU A 155 10.45 13.44 -9.85
N ARG A 156 11.33 14.03 -10.66
CA ARG A 156 11.74 15.43 -10.51
C ARG A 156 10.54 16.33 -10.73
N LYS A 157 10.48 17.49 -10.05
CA LYS A 157 9.38 18.45 -10.24
C LYS A 157 9.80 19.54 -11.20
N LEU A 158 8.99 19.77 -12.24
CA LEU A 158 9.20 20.86 -13.20
C LEU A 158 9.10 22.21 -12.50
N ILE A 159 10.07 23.08 -12.79
CA ILE A 159 10.06 24.48 -12.38
C ILE A 159 9.35 25.24 -13.49
N MET A 160 8.02 25.35 -13.39
CA MET A 160 7.17 25.91 -14.45
C MET A 160 7.59 27.33 -14.89
N GLU A 161 8.20 28.11 -13.99
CA GLU A 161 8.75 29.42 -14.33
C GLU A 161 9.92 29.33 -15.32
N GLN A 162 10.80 28.34 -15.18
CA GLN A 162 11.96 28.16 -16.07
C GLN A 162 11.54 27.48 -17.37
N VAL A 163 10.68 26.47 -17.28
CA VAL A 163 10.11 25.79 -18.45
C VAL A 163 9.34 26.78 -19.32
N GLY A 164 8.49 27.63 -18.73
CA GLY A 164 7.69 28.62 -19.46
C GLY A 164 8.49 29.76 -20.10
N ARG A 165 9.79 29.91 -19.78
CA ARG A 165 10.68 30.88 -20.46
C ARG A 165 11.20 30.36 -21.79
N ILE A 166 11.10 29.06 -22.05
CA ILE A 166 11.62 28.41 -23.25
C ILE A 166 10.43 27.97 -24.11
N ALA A 167 10.18 28.71 -25.19
CA ALA A 167 9.02 28.49 -26.05
C ALA A 167 9.04 27.14 -26.81
N GLU A 168 10.23 26.54 -26.96
CA GLU A 168 10.43 25.25 -27.63
C GLU A 168 10.05 24.04 -26.77
N ILE A 169 9.90 24.20 -25.45
CA ILE A 169 9.54 23.06 -24.59
C ILE A 169 8.03 22.83 -24.67
N ASP A 170 7.64 21.70 -25.23
CA ASP A 170 6.25 21.29 -25.33
C ASP A 170 5.84 20.32 -24.20
N ILE A 171 4.53 20.10 -24.09
CA ILE A 171 3.94 19.21 -23.08
C ILE A 171 4.49 17.77 -23.21
N CYS A 172 4.84 17.33 -24.42
CA CYS A 172 5.43 16.01 -24.66
C CYS A 172 6.83 15.86 -24.03
N ASP A 173 7.57 16.95 -23.82
CA ASP A 173 8.91 16.93 -23.25
C ASP A 173 8.92 16.88 -21.73
N TYR A 174 7.78 17.18 -21.09
CA TYR A 174 7.67 17.24 -19.64
C TYR A 174 8.05 15.93 -18.98
N GLN A 175 7.67 14.78 -19.56
CA GLN A 175 8.05 13.49 -18.98
C GLN A 175 9.55 13.24 -19.09
N ASN A 176 10.16 13.54 -20.23
CA ASN A 176 11.61 13.42 -20.42
C ASN A 176 12.39 14.26 -19.39
N LEU A 177 11.93 15.49 -19.15
CA LEU A 177 12.50 16.36 -18.13
C LEU A 177 12.33 15.77 -16.72
N LYS A 178 11.16 15.23 -16.39
CA LYS A 178 10.95 14.59 -15.08
C LYS A 178 11.80 13.34 -14.85
N ASP A 179 12.08 12.60 -15.92
CA ASP A 179 12.97 11.43 -15.95
C ASP A 179 14.45 11.81 -15.83
N GLY A 180 14.78 13.11 -15.85
CA GLY A 180 16.13 13.62 -15.71
C GLY A 180 16.89 13.82 -17.02
N LYS A 181 16.21 13.77 -18.17
CA LYS A 181 16.85 14.06 -19.47
C LYS A 181 17.02 15.56 -19.66
N ASP A 182 18.14 15.93 -20.28
CA ASP A 182 18.38 17.29 -20.75
C ASP A 182 17.50 17.59 -21.97
N PHE A 183 17.22 18.86 -22.21
CA PHE A 183 16.43 19.30 -23.37
C PHE A 183 17.36 19.79 -24.49
N LEU A 184 17.15 19.31 -25.70
CA LEU A 184 17.89 19.73 -26.89
C LEU A 184 17.04 20.70 -27.70
N MET A 185 17.51 21.93 -27.86
CA MET A 185 16.86 22.97 -28.66
C MET A 185 17.06 22.71 -30.15
N GLU A 186 16.23 23.34 -30.99
CA GLU A 186 16.32 23.23 -32.46
C GLU A 186 17.67 23.74 -33.00
N ASP A 187 18.29 24.70 -32.31
CA ASP A 187 19.60 25.26 -32.65
C ASP A 187 20.79 24.34 -32.26
N GLY A 188 20.49 23.19 -31.64
CA GLY A 188 21.47 22.21 -31.18
C GLY A 188 22.05 22.49 -29.79
N SER A 189 21.62 23.56 -29.12
CA SER A 189 22.02 23.85 -27.74
C SER A 189 21.30 22.94 -26.74
N LEU A 190 22.01 22.59 -25.66
CA LEU A 190 21.51 21.65 -24.66
C LEU A 190 21.26 22.35 -23.33
N ILE A 191 20.00 22.31 -22.88
CA ILE A 191 19.58 22.86 -21.59
C ILE A 191 19.62 21.75 -20.56
N LYS A 192 20.45 21.95 -19.54
CA LYS A 192 20.57 21.00 -18.44
C LYS A 192 19.26 20.86 -17.68
N ASN A 193 18.86 19.62 -17.44
CA ASN A 193 17.68 19.25 -16.69
C ASN A 193 17.59 19.91 -15.31
N GLU A 194 18.74 20.08 -14.66
CA GLU A 194 18.87 20.65 -13.31
C GLU A 194 18.41 22.12 -13.23
N SER A 195 18.43 22.87 -14.34
CA SER A 195 17.90 24.24 -14.36
C SER A 195 16.37 24.28 -14.56
N LEU A 196 15.79 23.21 -15.12
CA LEU A 196 14.37 23.10 -15.45
C LEU A 196 13.56 22.32 -14.41
N THR A 197 14.24 21.58 -13.53
CA THR A 197 13.62 20.70 -12.56
C THR A 197 14.27 20.79 -11.19
N SER A 198 13.48 20.52 -10.16
CA SER A 198 13.96 20.31 -8.80
C SER A 198 14.01 18.83 -8.48
N ASN A 199 15.00 18.44 -7.67
CA ASN A 199 15.15 17.07 -7.21
C ASN A 199 13.87 16.59 -6.47
N PRO A 200 13.51 15.31 -6.62
CA PRO A 200 12.47 14.72 -5.78
C PRO A 200 12.85 14.81 -4.30
N LEU A 201 11.84 14.79 -3.43
CA LEU A 201 12.09 14.67 -2.00
C LEU A 201 12.83 13.34 -1.73
N PRO A 202 13.81 13.32 -0.83
CA PRO A 202 14.44 12.08 -0.43
C PRO A 202 13.42 11.15 0.23
N PRO A 203 13.59 9.82 0.10
CA PRO A 203 12.73 8.83 0.74
C PRO A 203 12.86 8.82 2.27
#